data_AF-A0A5J9WQL7-F1
#
_entry.id   AF-A0A5J9WQL7-F1
#
_cell.length_a   1.000
_cell.length_b   1.000
_cell.length_c   1.000
_cell.angle_alpha   90.00
_cell.angle_beta   90.00
_cell.angle_gamma   90.00
#
_symmetry.space_group_name_H-M   'P 1'
#
loop_
_entity.id
_entity.type
_entity.pdbx_description
1 polymer ?
#
loop_
_entity_poly.entity_id
_entity_poly.type
_entity_poly.pdbx_seq_one_letter_code
_entity_poly.pdbx_strand_id
1 'polypeptide(L)'
;MSILVCYGYMNYVVQYVMDLKICNTNSSLAQQFEGKYIQLSMQKFSSNVVKKCLNVFKEADLAKIILELLATPHLEQVLLRSKRAGALAPYANYVIYSALQNSKGSLHSALTNAIQPHVELL
;
A
#
# COMPACT_ATOMS: atom_id res chain seq x y z
N MET A 1 5.53 6.95 -15.31
CA MET A 1 5.06 5.65 -14.75
C MET A 1 3.82 5.77 -13.86
N SER A 2 3.68 6.81 -13.03
CA SER A 2 2.53 6.99 -12.11
C SER A 2 1.16 7.00 -12.79
N ILE A 3 1.11 7.43 -14.06
CA ILE A 3 -0.11 7.46 -14.88
C ILE A 3 -0.56 6.04 -15.27
N LEU A 4 0.37 5.11 -15.59
CA LEU A 4 0.03 3.75 -16.02
C LEU A 4 -0.60 2.90 -14.91
N VAL A 5 -0.18 3.12 -13.66
CA VAL A 5 -0.70 2.41 -12.49
C VAL A 5 -2.18 2.74 -12.24
N CYS A 6 -2.65 3.90 -12.71
CA CYS A 6 -4.03 4.36 -12.56
C CYS A 6 -4.99 3.83 -13.64
N TYR A 7 -4.50 3.17 -14.70
CA TYR A 7 -5.34 2.64 -15.78
C TYR A 7 -5.60 1.13 -15.62
N GLY A 8 -6.85 0.73 -15.87
CA GLY A 8 -7.37 -0.61 -15.57
C GLY A 8 -6.65 -1.79 -16.23
N TYR A 9 -6.01 -1.59 -17.38
CA TYR A 9 -5.23 -2.66 -18.05
C TYR A 9 -3.73 -2.57 -17.78
N MET A 10 -3.22 -1.37 -17.57
CA MET A 10 -1.79 -1.11 -17.46
C MET A 10 -1.23 -1.46 -16.08
N ASN A 11 -2.07 -1.49 -15.04
CA ASN A 11 -1.67 -2.00 -13.73
C ASN A 11 -1.28 -3.49 -13.75
N TYR A 12 -1.83 -4.29 -14.68
CA TYR A 12 -1.43 -5.70 -14.83
C TYR A 12 -0.02 -5.83 -15.41
N VAL A 13 0.36 -4.95 -16.33
CA VAL A 13 1.71 -4.91 -16.90
C VAL A 13 2.72 -4.59 -15.80
N VAL A 14 2.41 -3.61 -14.94
CA VAL A 14 3.28 -3.26 -13.80
C VAL A 14 3.41 -4.42 -12.81
N GLN A 15 2.30 -5.11 -12.50
CA GLN A 15 2.32 -6.29 -11.63
C GLN A 15 3.10 -7.45 -12.25
N TYR A 16 2.95 -7.68 -13.56
CA TYR A 16 3.72 -8.70 -14.29
C TYR A 16 5.22 -8.39 -14.25
N VAL A 17 5.61 -7.14 -14.46
CA VAL A 17 7.01 -6.71 -14.36
C VAL A 17 7.56 -6.95 -12.95
N MET A 18 6.77 -6.72 -11.91
CA MET A 18 7.16 -7.05 -10.53
C MET A 18 7.36 -8.55 -10.32
N ASP A 19 6.51 -9.39 -10.94
CA ASP A 19 6.59 -10.85 -10.86
C ASP A 19 7.82 -11.44 -11.56
N LEU A 20 8.46 -10.71 -12.47
CA LEU A 20 9.75 -11.09 -13.04
C LEU A 20 10.89 -11.06 -12.00
N LYS A 21 10.64 -10.48 -10.80
CA LYS A 21 11.58 -10.42 -9.66
C LYS A 21 12.97 -9.85 -10.01
N ILE A 22 13.03 -8.98 -11.03
CA ILE A 22 14.26 -8.31 -11.42
C ILE A 22 14.57 -7.24 -10.37
N CYS A 23 15.62 -7.46 -9.57
CA CYS A 23 15.96 -6.63 -8.43
C CYS A 23 16.06 -5.14 -8.78
N ASN A 24 16.78 -4.79 -9.86
CA ASN A 24 16.98 -3.40 -10.27
C ASN A 24 15.66 -2.72 -10.68
N THR A 25 14.76 -3.46 -11.33
CA THR A 25 13.45 -2.94 -11.73
C THR A 25 12.55 -2.70 -10.53
N ASN A 26 12.51 -3.63 -9.58
CA ASN A 26 11.70 -3.49 -8.37
C ASN A 26 12.20 -2.33 -7.49
N SER A 27 13.51 -2.19 -7.33
CA SER A 27 14.09 -1.06 -6.61
C SER A 27 13.83 0.28 -7.30
N SER A 28 13.87 0.34 -8.64
CA SER A 28 13.48 1.56 -9.36
C SER A 28 12.00 1.89 -9.19
N LEU A 29 11.12 0.89 -9.20
CA LEU A 29 9.69 1.09 -8.92
C LEU A 29 9.46 1.57 -7.48
N ALA A 30 10.17 1.00 -6.50
CA ALA A 30 10.13 1.44 -5.11
C ALA A 30 10.46 2.94 -4.99
N GLN A 31 11.56 3.37 -5.62
CA GLN A 31 11.97 4.78 -5.62
C GLN A 31 10.94 5.70 -6.30
N GLN A 32 10.24 5.24 -7.34
CA GLN A 32 9.22 6.04 -8.02
C GLN A 32 7.93 6.21 -7.21
N PHE A 33 7.62 5.25 -6.35
CA PHE A 33 6.42 5.23 -5.51
C PHE A 33 6.63 5.82 -4.13
N GLU A 34 7.89 5.95 -3.69
CA GLU A 34 8.27 6.61 -2.43
C GLU A 34 7.60 8.00 -2.30
N GLY A 35 6.93 8.23 -1.17
CA GLY A 35 6.15 9.44 -0.88
C GLY A 35 4.74 9.47 -1.49
N LYS A 36 4.29 8.42 -2.17
CA LYS A 36 2.98 8.34 -2.85
C LYS A 36 2.16 7.12 -2.48
N TYR A 37 2.64 6.25 -1.58
CA TYR A 37 1.96 5.00 -1.23
C TYR A 37 0.59 5.24 -0.62
N ILE A 38 0.40 6.30 0.17
CA ILE A 38 -0.92 6.66 0.71
C ILE A 38 -1.90 6.99 -0.42
N GLN A 39 -1.51 7.87 -1.34
CA GLN A 39 -2.34 8.28 -2.47
C GLN A 39 -2.68 7.09 -3.37
N LEU A 40 -1.69 6.25 -3.69
CA LEU A 40 -1.86 5.06 -4.52
C LEU A 40 -2.76 4.02 -3.84
N SER A 41 -2.72 3.90 -2.52
CA SER A 41 -3.57 2.95 -1.77
C SER A 41 -5.05 3.30 -1.83
N MET A 42 -5.40 4.57 -2.04
CA MET A 42 -6.79 5.03 -2.10
C MET A 42 -7.45 4.85 -3.47
N GLN A 43 -6.72 4.53 -4.54
CA GLN A 43 -7.29 4.39 -5.89
C GLN A 43 -7.49 2.91 -6.27
N LYS A 44 -8.55 2.65 -7.06
CA LYS A 44 -9.02 1.31 -7.44
C LYS A 44 -7.94 0.42 -8.06
N PHE A 45 -7.11 0.97 -8.95
CA PHE A 45 -6.15 0.19 -9.72
C PHE A 45 -4.75 0.20 -9.09
N SER A 46 -4.36 1.34 -8.54
CA SER A 46 -3.06 1.54 -7.92
C SER A 46 -2.90 0.81 -6.58
N SER A 47 -3.99 0.61 -5.84
CA SER A 47 -3.98 -0.16 -4.59
C SER A 47 -3.51 -1.60 -4.78
N ASN A 48 -3.87 -2.24 -5.91
CA ASN A 48 -3.39 -3.58 -6.24
C ASN A 48 -1.88 -3.60 -6.48
N VAL A 49 -1.34 -2.53 -7.07
CA VAL A 49 0.11 -2.39 -7.26
C VAL A 49 0.81 -2.21 -5.92
N VAL A 50 0.26 -1.42 -4.99
CA VAL A 50 0.83 -1.28 -3.62
C VAL A 50 0.79 -2.61 -2.87
N LYS A 51 -0.31 -3.37 -2.94
CA LYS A 51 -0.38 -4.74 -2.39
C LYS A 51 0.70 -5.64 -2.99
N LYS A 52 0.95 -5.52 -4.30
CA LYS A 52 1.99 -6.31 -4.96
C LYS A 52 3.39 -5.91 -4.47
N CYS A 53 3.67 -4.62 -4.30
CA CYS A 53 4.90 -4.14 -3.67
C CYS A 53 5.09 -4.77 -2.30
N LEU A 54 4.04 -4.80 -1.47
CA LEU A 54 4.08 -5.39 -0.12
C LEU A 54 4.42 -6.89 -0.11
N ASN A 55 4.16 -7.60 -1.20
CA ASN A 55 4.46 -9.04 -1.33
C ASN A 55 5.82 -9.33 -1.99
N VAL A 56 6.34 -8.42 -2.81
CA VAL A 56 7.50 -8.69 -3.70
C VAL A 56 8.75 -7.94 -3.26
N PHE A 57 8.61 -6.79 -2.61
CA PHE A 57 9.73 -5.95 -2.25
C PHE A 57 10.57 -6.54 -1.11
N LYS A 58 11.82 -6.09 -1.02
CA LYS A 58 12.73 -6.47 0.06
C LYS A 58 12.32 -5.76 1.35
N GLU A 59 12.73 -6.32 2.49
CA GLU A 59 12.37 -5.83 3.82
C GLU A 59 12.66 -4.33 4.03
N ALA A 60 13.77 -3.82 3.51
CA ALA A 60 14.10 -2.39 3.57
C ALA A 60 13.10 -1.50 2.83
N ASP A 61 12.64 -1.92 1.65
CA ASP A 61 11.65 -1.17 0.86
C ASP A 61 10.24 -1.34 1.46
N LEU A 62 9.92 -2.51 2.01
CA LEU A 62 8.69 -2.75 2.75
C LEU A 62 8.58 -1.84 3.97
N ALA A 63 9.68 -1.67 4.72
CA ALA A 63 9.74 -0.79 5.86
C ALA A 63 9.38 0.65 5.48
N LYS A 64 9.86 1.14 4.33
CA LYS A 64 9.51 2.48 3.83
C LYS A 64 8.02 2.62 3.55
N ILE A 65 7.40 1.62 2.90
CA ILE A 65 5.97 1.61 2.62
C ILE A 65 5.18 1.67 3.94
N ILE A 66 5.52 0.81 4.89
CA ILE A 66 4.84 0.72 6.19
C ILE A 66 5.01 1.99 6.98
N LEU A 67 6.22 2.54 7.05
CA LEU A 67 6.49 3.80 7.73
C LEU A 67 5.72 4.95 7.10
N GLU A 68 5.61 5.02 5.77
CA GLU A 68 4.80 6.05 5.12
C GLU A 68 3.31 5.90 5.46
N LEU A 69 2.78 4.67 5.49
CA LEU A 69 1.40 4.41 5.92
C LEU A 69 1.16 4.80 7.40
N LEU A 70 2.19 4.70 8.25
CA LEU A 70 2.16 5.06 9.67
C LEU A 70 2.41 6.55 9.94
N ALA A 71 3.14 7.25 9.06
CA ALA A 71 3.74 8.55 9.33
C ALA A 71 2.76 9.74 9.32
N THR A 72 1.44 9.56 9.38
CA THR A 72 0.54 10.72 9.23
C THR A 72 -0.83 10.53 9.90
N PRO A 73 -1.51 11.63 10.30
CA PRO A 73 -2.97 11.67 10.53
C PRO A 73 -3.81 11.25 9.30
N HIS A 74 -3.17 10.80 8.22
CA HIS A 74 -3.83 10.18 7.08
C HIS A 74 -4.25 8.73 7.34
N LEU A 75 -3.71 8.04 8.35
CA LEU A 75 -4.27 6.74 8.74
C LEU A 75 -5.73 6.92 9.18
N GLU A 76 -6.00 7.93 10.02
CA GLU A 76 -7.37 8.33 10.34
C GLU A 76 -8.15 8.75 9.09
N GLN A 77 -7.61 9.51 8.14
CA GLN A 77 -8.36 9.86 6.92
C GLN A 77 -8.62 8.66 6.00
N VAL A 78 -7.71 7.69 5.93
CA VAL A 78 -7.83 6.43 5.18
C VAL A 78 -8.90 5.56 5.84
N LEU A 79 -8.90 5.45 7.16
CA LEU A 79 -9.86 4.67 7.95
C LEU A 79 -11.23 5.37 8.07
N LEU A 80 -11.28 6.70 8.22
CA LEU A 80 -12.51 7.51 8.23
C LEU A 80 -13.15 7.57 6.84
N ARG A 81 -12.37 7.53 5.75
CA ARG A 81 -12.91 7.36 4.39
C ARG A 81 -13.46 5.96 4.16
N SER A 82 -12.96 4.93 4.85
CA SER A 82 -13.59 3.61 4.89
C SER A 82 -15.01 3.68 5.48
N LYS A 83 -15.21 4.47 6.54
CA LYS A 83 -16.54 4.67 7.19
C LYS A 83 -17.52 5.53 6.41
N ARG A 84 -17.08 6.40 5.48
CA ARG A 84 -17.99 7.16 4.59
C ARG A 84 -18.51 6.22 3.48
N ALA A 85 -19.07 5.11 3.94
CA ALA A 85 -19.67 4.01 3.21
C ALA A 85 -20.85 4.58 2.43
N GLY A 86 -20.60 4.75 1.14
CA GLY A 86 -21.53 5.29 0.17
C GLY A 86 -20.93 5.25 -1.23
N ALA A 87 -19.61 5.43 -1.40
CA ALA A 87 -19.02 5.26 -2.74
C ALA A 87 -17.49 5.04 -2.90
N LEU A 88 -16.58 5.42 -1.97
CA LEU A 88 -15.21 5.75 -2.43
C LEU A 88 -13.97 5.32 -1.62
N ALA A 89 -13.98 4.27 -0.77
CA ALA A 89 -12.71 3.75 -0.22
C ALA A 89 -12.54 2.23 0.01
N PRO A 90 -13.08 1.31 -0.82
CA PRO A 90 -12.92 -0.14 -0.61
C PRO A 90 -11.54 -0.70 -1.01
N TYR A 91 -10.46 0.10 -1.00
CA TYR A 91 -9.16 -0.32 -1.56
C TYR A 91 -8.01 -0.22 -0.56
N ALA A 92 -8.00 0.84 0.24
CA ALA A 92 -6.91 1.09 1.19
C ALA A 92 -6.92 0.09 2.36
N ASN A 93 -8.10 -0.39 2.77
CA ASN A 93 -8.26 -1.46 3.75
C ASN A 93 -7.53 -2.75 3.32
N TYR A 94 -7.61 -3.13 2.05
CA TYR A 94 -6.88 -4.29 1.52
C TYR A 94 -5.37 -4.06 1.50
N VAL A 95 -4.90 -2.83 1.32
CA VAL A 95 -3.48 -2.50 1.42
C VAL A 95 -3.01 -2.62 2.88
N ILE A 96 -3.78 -2.10 3.83
CA ILE A 96 -3.49 -2.21 5.27
C ILE A 96 -3.43 -3.69 5.69
N TYR A 97 -4.39 -4.51 5.27
CA TYR A 97 -4.37 -5.94 5.53
C TYR A 97 -3.12 -6.61 4.93
N SER A 98 -2.78 -6.27 3.68
CA SER A 98 -1.55 -6.77 3.04
C SER A 98 -0.28 -6.34 3.79
N ALA A 99 -0.25 -5.14 4.35
CA ALA A 99 0.88 -4.65 5.14
C ALA A 99 1.00 -5.40 6.47
N LEU A 100 -0.12 -5.73 7.13
CA LEU A 100 -0.13 -6.56 8.32
C LEU A 100 0.40 -7.98 8.05
N GLN A 101 -0.01 -8.60 6.94
CA GLN A 101 0.43 -9.95 6.56
C GLN A 101 1.93 -10.03 6.22
N ASN A 102 2.52 -8.95 5.70
CA ASN A 102 3.91 -8.92 5.25
C ASN A 102 4.87 -8.18 6.20
N SER A 103 4.37 -7.61 7.28
CA SER A 103 5.19 -6.94 8.31
C SER A 103 5.60 -7.92 9.40
N LYS A 104 6.79 -7.72 9.96
CA LYS A 104 7.34 -8.49 11.09
C LYS A 104 7.97 -7.56 12.12
N GLY A 105 8.16 -8.07 13.34
CA GLY A 105 8.88 -7.36 14.40
C GLY A 105 8.24 -6.02 14.79
N SER A 106 9.08 -5.00 15.00
CA SER A 106 8.65 -3.68 15.48
C SER A 106 7.66 -2.97 14.54
N LEU A 107 7.78 -3.17 13.22
CA LEU A 107 6.87 -2.60 12.23
C LEU A 107 5.47 -3.20 12.33
N HIS A 108 5.38 -4.52 12.58
CA HIS A 108 4.10 -5.19 12.78
C HIS A 108 3.41 -4.67 14.04
N SER A 109 4.14 -4.57 15.15
CA SER A 109 3.61 -4.00 16.40
C SER A 109 3.14 -2.56 16.23
N ALA A 110 3.90 -1.74 15.49
CA ALA A 110 3.51 -0.36 15.21
C ALA A 110 2.23 -0.27 14.36
N LEU A 111 2.09 -1.09 13.32
CA LEU A 111 0.86 -1.20 12.52
C LEU A 111 -0.34 -1.64 13.36
N THR A 112 -0.19 -2.71 14.14
CA THR A 112 -1.26 -3.23 14.99
C THR A 112 -1.72 -2.19 16.00
N ASN A 113 -0.80 -1.49 16.67
CA ASN A 113 -1.14 -0.44 17.63
C ASN A 113 -1.85 0.75 16.97
N ALA A 114 -1.45 1.11 15.75
CA ALA A 114 -2.08 2.20 15.01
C ALA A 114 -3.48 1.85 14.49
N ILE A 115 -3.74 0.57 14.22
CA ILE A 115 -5.01 0.07 13.69
C ILE A 115 -6.00 -0.30 14.80
N GLN A 116 -5.51 -0.74 15.97
CA GLN A 116 -6.33 -1.17 17.11
C GLN A 116 -7.49 -0.21 17.46
N PRO A 117 -7.30 1.13 17.56
CA PRO A 117 -8.40 2.06 17.88
C PRO A 117 -9.44 2.20 16.77
N HIS A 118 -9.18 1.64 15.59
CA HIS A 118 -9.98 1.79 14.39
C HIS A 118 -10.36 0.44 13.75
N VAL A 119 -10.24 -0.66 14.49
CA VAL A 119 -10.52 -2.01 13.96
C VAL A 119 -11.98 -2.16 13.50
N GLU A 120 -12.90 -1.41 14.11
CA GLU A 120 -14.32 -1.34 13.70
C GLU A 120 -14.54 -0.56 12.38
N LEU A 121 -13.50 0.07 11.83
CA LEU A 121 -13.53 0.85 10.58
C LEU A 121 -12.93 0.12 9.36
N LEU A 122 -12.37 -1.08 9.57
CA LEU A 122 -11.77 -1.93 8.53
C LEU A 122 -12.71 -3.04 8.09
#